data_AF-A0A9W7BE15-F1
#
_entry.id   AF-A0A9W7BE15-F1
#
_cell.length_a   1.000
_cell.length_b   1.000
_cell.length_c   1.000
_cell.angle_alpha   90.00
_cell.angle_beta   90.00
_cell.angle_gamma   90.00
#
_symmetry.space_group_name_H-M   'P 1'
#
loop_
_entity.id
_entity.type
_entity.pdbx_description
1 polymer ?
#
loop_
_entity_poly.entity_id
_entity_poly.type
_entity_poly.pdbx_seq_one_letter_code
_entity_poly.pdbx_strand_id
1 'polypeptide(L)'
;MAPKKQIYFILALLGVLVVTLIITYGLPKLLAPEIYIHAGFDFVTKTFANDWGTVGTDYGLAVLMSSPAVFMLLKVKRSRFRDRSAGLLLFYALSVIVGGISHQSFDSLSSLNTPTFRIMWSVCVGSVTAAGGYIGSIGSALAHMSNRSSNQRFRVVRVPSWWWVSYALTLTLMVFSGFFSMERPAADIFLAGITQTPPTVYLFVCLLSNKWGVGREVYIAQIILSVGAFLNAPLLPLYGILVRMGFSLGTVNTILHCWLAAAWGSQAYGCIVFSRNIEKFEENLMTDQRKMALISLVDKEEPQKGKGKVKAKGKSKKTAENEQPRRSLRSQSRGKTRSRSTSRSK
;
A
#
# COMPACT_ATOMS: atom_id res chain seq x y z
N MET A 1 -25.08 4.27 8.88
CA MET A 1 -24.64 2.91 8.51
C MET A 1 -25.24 1.97 9.55
N ALA A 2 -25.97 0.91 9.17
CA ALA A 2 -26.68 0.08 10.16
C ALA A 2 -25.70 -0.50 11.20
N PRO A 3 -26.07 -0.58 12.50
CA PRO A 3 -25.18 -1.02 13.58
C PRO A 3 -24.46 -2.35 13.29
N LYS A 4 -25.17 -3.30 12.65
CA LYS A 4 -24.61 -4.59 12.22
C LYS A 4 -23.38 -4.45 11.31
N LYS A 5 -23.36 -3.46 10.41
CA LYS A 5 -22.21 -3.23 9.52
C LYS A 5 -20.99 -2.74 10.29
N GLN A 6 -21.17 -1.92 11.34
CA GLN A 6 -20.05 -1.42 12.15
C GLN A 6 -19.33 -2.55 12.89
N ILE A 7 -20.08 -3.52 13.42
CA ILE A 7 -19.51 -4.69 14.11
C ILE A 7 -18.56 -5.47 13.19
N TYR A 8 -18.95 -5.72 11.94
CA TYR A 8 -18.07 -6.41 10.98
C TYR A 8 -16.77 -5.65 10.70
N PHE A 9 -16.81 -4.30 10.65
CA PHE A 9 -15.58 -3.51 10.47
C PHE A 9 -14.67 -3.56 11.69
N ILE A 10 -15.23 -3.59 12.91
CA ILE A 10 -14.46 -3.73 14.15
C ILE A 10 -13.83 -5.12 14.21
N LEU A 11 -14.58 -6.18 13.92
CA LEU A 11 -14.03 -7.55 13.89
C LEU A 11 -12.95 -7.70 12.82
N ALA A 12 -13.12 -7.10 11.64
CA ALA A 12 -12.10 -7.08 10.61
C ALA A 12 -10.86 -6.29 11.04
N LEU A 13 -11.02 -5.16 11.75
CA LEU A 13 -9.90 -4.41 12.34
C LEU A 13 -9.09 -5.29 13.29
N LEU A 14 -9.78 -5.93 14.24
CA LEU A 14 -9.15 -6.82 15.21
C LEU A 14 -8.45 -7.99 14.52
N GLY A 15 -9.09 -8.61 13.52
CA GLY A 15 -8.48 -9.69 12.74
C GLY A 15 -7.20 -9.25 12.03
N VAL A 16 -7.20 -8.08 11.37
CA VAL A 16 -6.00 -7.55 10.73
C VAL A 16 -4.92 -7.21 11.75
N LEU A 17 -5.27 -6.59 12.88
CA LEU A 17 -4.32 -6.30 13.95
C LEU A 17 -3.70 -7.59 14.50
N VAL A 18 -4.49 -8.63 14.78
CA VAL A 18 -3.99 -9.93 15.24
C VAL A 18 -3.02 -10.53 14.23
N VAL A 19 -3.38 -10.53 12.94
CA VAL A 19 -2.47 -11.01 11.88
C VAL A 19 -1.20 -10.17 11.83
N THR A 20 -1.30 -8.84 11.91
CA THR A 20 -0.14 -7.95 11.98
C THR A 20 0.77 -8.35 13.13
N LEU A 21 0.23 -8.52 14.35
CA LEU A 21 1.01 -8.87 15.53
C LEU A 21 1.64 -10.25 15.41
N ILE A 22 0.92 -11.24 14.87
CA ILE A 22 1.47 -12.57 14.60
C ILE A 22 2.67 -12.46 13.64
N ILE A 23 2.56 -11.68 12.57
CA ILE A 23 3.67 -11.50 11.63
C ILE A 23 4.81 -10.71 12.29
N THR A 24 4.50 -9.61 12.99
CA THR A 24 5.48 -8.75 13.65
C THR A 24 6.30 -9.47 14.72
N TYR A 25 5.76 -10.47 15.43
CA TYR A 25 6.52 -11.22 16.44
C TYR A 25 6.97 -12.60 15.98
N GLY A 26 6.18 -13.27 15.15
CA GLY A 26 6.50 -14.61 14.66
C GLY A 26 7.60 -14.58 13.61
N LEU A 27 7.53 -13.66 12.64
CA LEU A 27 8.46 -13.64 11.53
C LEU A 27 9.89 -13.26 11.96
N PRO A 28 10.14 -12.21 12.76
CA PRO A 28 11.50 -11.89 13.19
C PRO A 28 12.13 -12.99 14.03
N LYS A 29 11.37 -13.62 14.94
CA LYS A 29 11.84 -14.74 15.75
C LYS A 29 12.17 -15.98 14.91
N LEU A 30 11.47 -16.20 13.81
CA LEU A 30 11.78 -17.28 12.87
C LEU A 30 13.06 -16.98 12.08
N LEU A 31 13.25 -15.73 11.66
CA LEU A 31 14.36 -15.34 10.79
C LEU A 31 15.67 -15.11 11.56
N ALA A 32 15.62 -14.41 12.69
CA ALA A 32 16.77 -14.06 13.52
C ALA A 32 16.45 -13.90 15.01
N PRO A 33 16.17 -15.00 15.74
CA PRO A 33 15.76 -14.94 17.15
C PRO A 33 16.79 -14.27 18.07
N GLU A 34 18.07 -14.36 17.74
CA GLU A 34 19.17 -13.76 18.51
C GLU A 34 19.30 -12.23 18.33
N ILE A 35 18.64 -11.67 17.32
CA ILE A 35 18.64 -10.23 17.02
C ILE A 35 17.40 -9.56 17.60
N TYR A 36 16.25 -10.23 17.53
CA TYR A 36 14.95 -9.70 17.93
C TYR A 36 14.58 -10.10 19.37
N ILE A 37 15.44 -9.69 20.31
CA ILE A 37 15.25 -9.87 21.75
C ILE A 37 14.53 -8.63 22.29
N HIS A 38 13.38 -8.82 22.93
CA HIS A 38 12.58 -7.72 23.47
C HIS A 38 13.27 -7.08 24.70
N ALA A 39 13.42 -5.75 24.70
CA ALA A 39 14.02 -4.98 25.77
C ALA A 39 13.01 -4.15 26.57
N GLY A 40 11.89 -3.72 25.97
CA GLY A 40 10.91 -2.88 26.68
C GLY A 40 11.49 -1.56 27.20
N PHE A 41 12.47 -0.98 26.48
CA PHE A 41 13.28 0.17 26.88
C PHE A 41 14.18 -0.02 28.11
N ASP A 42 14.48 -1.26 28.49
CA ASP A 42 15.51 -1.60 29.46
C ASP A 42 16.70 -2.24 28.74
N PHE A 43 17.63 -1.41 28.26
CA PHE A 43 18.75 -1.86 27.44
C PHE A 43 19.90 -2.34 28.32
N VAL A 44 20.38 -3.56 28.06
CA VAL A 44 21.55 -4.12 28.78
C VAL A 44 22.85 -4.06 27.97
N THR A 45 22.77 -3.85 26.65
CA THR A 45 23.95 -3.73 25.78
C THR A 45 23.93 -2.46 24.93
N LYS A 46 25.12 -1.89 24.69
CA LYS A 46 25.27 -0.77 23.76
C LYS A 46 25.32 -1.31 22.32
N THR A 47 24.16 -1.38 21.67
CA THR A 47 24.05 -1.73 20.24
C THR A 47 23.36 -0.64 19.43
N PHE A 48 23.91 0.57 19.51
CA PHE A 48 23.40 1.75 18.81
C PHE A 48 24.55 2.44 18.07
N ALA A 49 24.37 2.67 16.77
CA ALA A 49 25.42 3.19 15.90
C ALA A 49 25.31 4.72 15.80
N ASN A 50 26.42 5.43 15.96
CA ASN A 50 26.45 6.90 15.98
C ASN A 50 27.42 7.45 14.93
N ASP A 51 27.79 6.60 13.96
CA ASP A 51 28.70 6.97 12.89
C ASP A 51 28.04 7.89 11.87
N TRP A 52 28.90 8.62 11.14
CA TRP A 52 28.47 9.54 10.09
C TRP A 52 27.65 8.85 8.98
N GLY A 53 27.89 7.57 8.70
CA GLY A 53 27.11 6.82 7.72
C GLY A 53 25.65 6.74 8.13
N THR A 54 25.38 6.33 9.38
CA THR A 54 24.02 6.30 9.95
C THR A 54 23.38 7.69 9.98
N VAL A 55 24.02 8.65 10.67
CA VAL A 55 23.45 10.00 10.89
C VAL A 55 23.27 10.77 9.58
N GLY A 56 24.26 10.72 8.70
CA GLY A 56 24.23 11.42 7.42
C GLY A 56 23.16 10.87 6.48
N THR A 57 22.98 9.54 6.44
CA THR A 57 21.93 8.94 5.60
C THR A 57 20.53 9.17 6.15
N ASP A 58 20.34 9.26 7.47
CA ASP A 58 19.08 9.69 8.09
C ASP A 58 18.64 11.09 7.60
N TYR A 59 19.53 12.08 7.70
CA TYR A 59 19.24 13.43 7.21
C TYR A 59 19.08 13.48 5.68
N GLY A 60 19.84 12.66 4.93
CA GLY A 60 19.65 12.50 3.49
C GLY A 60 18.24 12.00 3.13
N LEU A 61 17.76 10.97 3.83
CA LEU A 61 16.39 10.45 3.69
C LEU A 61 15.35 11.49 4.10
N ALA A 62 15.63 12.28 5.14
CA ALA A 62 14.73 13.35 5.58
C ALA A 62 14.49 14.37 4.46
N VAL A 63 15.56 14.81 3.79
CA VAL A 63 15.48 15.73 2.65
C VAL A 63 14.77 15.06 1.48
N LEU A 64 15.11 13.81 1.17
CA LEU A 64 14.50 13.03 0.08
C LEU A 64 12.99 12.86 0.26
N MET A 65 12.49 12.76 1.49
CA MET A 65 11.06 12.60 1.80
C MET A 65 10.32 13.93 1.96
N SER A 66 10.93 14.91 2.61
CA SER A 66 10.31 16.23 2.82
C SER A 66 10.16 17.01 1.51
N SER A 67 11.15 16.96 0.62
CA SER A 67 11.13 17.67 -0.67
C SER A 67 9.90 17.33 -1.54
N PRO A 68 9.62 16.05 -1.87
CA PRO A 68 8.43 15.67 -2.61
C PRO A 68 7.13 15.94 -1.85
N ALA A 69 7.12 15.83 -0.51
CA ALA A 69 5.96 16.17 0.31
C ALA A 69 5.60 17.65 0.18
N VAL A 70 6.58 18.54 0.37
CA VAL A 70 6.44 19.99 0.21
C VAL A 70 6.03 20.33 -1.22
N PHE A 71 6.66 19.70 -2.22
CA PHE A 71 6.26 19.86 -3.62
C PHE A 71 4.77 19.54 -3.84
N MET A 72 4.29 18.40 -3.32
CA MET A 72 2.87 18.04 -3.44
C MET A 72 1.94 19.03 -2.74
N LEU A 73 2.31 19.52 -1.56
CA LEU A 73 1.50 20.48 -0.81
C LEU A 73 1.41 21.84 -1.51
N LEU A 74 2.51 22.29 -2.14
CA LEU A 74 2.60 23.62 -2.76
C LEU A 74 2.14 23.65 -4.23
N LYS A 75 2.41 22.59 -5.00
CA LYS A 75 2.28 22.59 -6.47
C LYS A 75 1.20 21.67 -7.01
N VAL A 76 0.65 20.77 -6.18
CA VAL A 76 -0.38 19.82 -6.63
C VAL A 76 -1.73 20.19 -6.02
N LYS A 77 -2.77 20.22 -6.88
CA LYS A 77 -4.14 20.53 -6.46
C LYS A 77 -4.55 19.65 -5.28
N ARG A 78 -5.27 20.25 -4.33
CA ARG A 78 -5.71 19.55 -3.14
C ARG A 78 -6.69 18.42 -3.49
N SER A 79 -6.37 17.24 -3.00
CA SER A 79 -7.22 16.05 -3.08
C SER A 79 -6.94 15.16 -1.88
N ARG A 80 -7.86 14.24 -1.58
CA ARG A 80 -7.66 13.28 -0.48
C ARG A 80 -6.44 12.40 -0.71
N PHE A 81 -6.18 12.01 -1.95
CA PHE A 81 -5.01 11.22 -2.32
C PHE A 81 -3.72 12.02 -2.05
N ARG A 82 -3.65 13.26 -2.55
CA ARG A 82 -2.49 14.15 -2.34
C ARG A 82 -2.19 14.37 -0.86
N ASP A 83 -3.20 14.71 -0.06
CA ASP A 83 -3.02 15.03 1.36
C ASP A 83 -2.50 13.81 2.14
N ARG A 84 -2.97 12.60 1.78
CA ARG A 84 -2.52 11.34 2.41
C ARG A 84 -1.11 10.95 1.95
N SER A 85 -0.80 11.13 0.68
CA SER A 85 0.55 10.91 0.15
C SER A 85 1.57 11.86 0.75
N ALA A 86 1.25 13.15 0.90
CA ALA A 86 2.12 14.10 1.59
C ALA A 86 2.30 13.71 3.06
N GLY A 87 1.22 13.31 3.75
CA GLY A 87 1.30 12.80 5.12
C GLY A 87 2.23 11.60 5.27
N LEU A 88 2.13 10.60 4.37
CA LEU A 88 3.04 9.45 4.34
C LEU A 88 4.51 9.88 4.33
N LEU A 89 4.87 10.76 3.39
CA LEU A 89 6.24 11.22 3.21
C LEU A 89 6.72 12.08 4.39
N LEU A 90 5.85 12.90 4.97
CA LEU A 90 6.18 13.69 6.17
C LEU A 90 6.43 12.81 7.39
N PHE A 91 5.68 11.73 7.58
CA PHE A 91 5.94 10.78 8.67
C PHE A 91 7.22 9.98 8.46
N TYR A 92 7.57 9.62 7.21
CA TYR A 92 8.89 9.07 6.92
C TYR A 92 10.01 10.07 7.20
N ALA A 93 9.85 11.33 6.78
CA ALA A 93 10.83 12.38 7.07
C ALA A 93 11.00 12.59 8.58
N LEU A 94 9.89 12.66 9.34
CA LEU A 94 9.92 12.81 10.79
C LEU A 94 10.65 11.63 11.45
N SER A 95 10.38 10.40 11.00
CA SER A 95 11.03 9.20 11.50
C SER A 95 12.56 9.31 11.42
N VAL A 96 13.09 9.57 10.23
CA VAL A 96 14.56 9.62 10.02
C VAL A 96 15.20 10.89 10.58
N ILE A 97 14.51 12.04 10.64
CA ILE A 97 15.04 13.23 11.34
C ILE A 97 15.25 12.91 12.82
N VAL A 98 14.23 12.34 13.46
CA VAL A 98 14.28 12.00 14.89
C VAL A 98 15.26 10.84 15.14
N GLY A 99 15.35 9.89 14.22
CA GLY A 99 16.37 8.84 14.18
C GLY A 99 17.78 9.42 14.16
N GLY A 100 18.08 10.31 13.21
CA GLY A 100 19.37 10.98 13.08
C GLY A 100 19.76 11.80 14.32
N ILE A 101 18.81 12.55 14.91
CA ILE A 101 19.03 13.28 16.18
C ILE A 101 19.33 12.28 17.30
N SER A 102 18.64 11.14 17.34
CA SER A 102 18.86 10.12 18.37
C SER A 102 20.24 9.49 18.23
N HIS A 103 20.63 9.09 17.02
CA HIS A 103 21.97 8.59 16.69
C HIS A 103 23.08 9.61 16.97
N GLN A 104 22.79 10.91 16.91
CA GLN A 104 23.76 11.94 17.28
C GLN A 104 23.86 12.16 18.79
N SER A 105 22.75 12.00 19.53
CA SER A 105 22.64 12.47 20.92
C SER A 105 22.79 11.39 21.99
N PHE A 106 22.58 10.11 21.64
CA PHE A 106 22.60 8.99 22.59
C PHE A 106 23.67 7.97 22.21
N ASP A 107 24.85 8.07 22.82
CA ASP A 107 26.04 7.30 22.45
C ASP A 107 26.52 6.33 23.52
N SER A 108 25.80 6.21 24.63
CA SER A 108 26.18 5.39 25.77
C SER A 108 24.99 4.60 26.29
N LEU A 109 25.26 3.46 26.95
CA LEU A 109 24.21 2.61 27.51
C LEU A 109 23.31 3.36 28.51
N SER A 110 23.91 4.24 29.32
CA SER A 110 23.17 5.10 30.25
C SER A 110 22.26 6.07 29.52
N SER A 111 22.71 6.67 28.42
CA SER A 111 21.92 7.61 27.62
C SER A 111 20.69 6.95 26.95
N LEU A 112 20.81 5.67 26.53
CA LEU A 112 19.70 4.89 25.94
C LEU A 112 18.60 4.57 26.96
N ASN A 113 18.94 4.49 28.25
CA ASN A 113 17.98 4.19 29.31
C ASN A 113 17.30 5.43 29.90
N THR A 114 17.41 6.58 29.24
CA THR A 114 16.78 7.84 29.68
C THR A 114 15.35 8.00 29.16
N PRO A 115 14.46 8.72 29.88
CA PRO A 115 13.15 9.09 29.37
C PRO A 115 13.21 9.86 28.04
N THR A 116 14.23 10.70 27.86
CA THR A 116 14.44 11.48 26.64
C THR A 116 14.68 10.57 25.43
N PHE A 117 15.55 9.56 25.57
CA PHE A 117 15.74 8.57 24.50
C PHE A 117 14.44 7.84 24.19
N ARG A 118 13.72 7.37 25.22
CA ARG A 118 12.45 6.64 25.05
C ARG A 118 11.42 7.45 24.26
N ILE A 119 11.27 8.74 24.57
CA ILE A 119 10.35 9.63 23.86
C ILE A 119 10.80 9.80 22.40
N MET A 120 12.07 10.17 22.18
CA MET A 120 12.62 10.41 20.84
C MET A 120 12.52 9.15 19.98
N TRP A 121 12.95 8.01 20.50
CA TRP A 121 12.91 6.74 19.78
C TRP A 121 11.47 6.28 19.51
N SER A 122 10.55 6.50 20.46
CA SER A 122 9.12 6.23 20.24
C SER A 122 8.53 7.10 19.15
N VAL A 123 8.94 8.37 19.02
CA VAL A 123 8.53 9.24 17.91
C VAL A 123 9.12 8.74 16.59
N CYS A 124 10.40 8.35 16.56
CA CYS A 124 11.06 7.77 15.39
C CYS A 124 10.32 6.53 14.87
N VAL A 125 10.16 5.51 15.72
CA VAL A 125 9.54 4.22 15.40
C VAL A 125 8.02 4.36 15.22
N GLY A 126 7.37 5.14 16.07
CA GLY A 126 5.95 5.43 16.02
C GLY A 126 5.54 6.10 14.71
N SER A 127 6.38 6.98 14.17
CA SER A 127 6.15 7.61 12.86
C SER A 127 6.11 6.58 11.72
N VAL A 128 6.87 5.49 11.80
CA VAL A 128 6.82 4.39 10.81
C VAL A 128 5.49 3.63 10.91
N THR A 129 4.98 3.38 12.12
CA THR A 129 3.65 2.77 12.30
C THR A 129 2.53 3.68 11.79
N ALA A 130 2.64 5.00 12.04
CA ALA A 130 1.69 5.99 11.55
C ALA A 130 1.69 6.08 10.02
N ALA A 131 2.87 6.03 9.39
CA ALA A 131 3.01 5.93 7.94
C ALA A 131 2.23 4.73 7.36
N GLY A 132 2.18 3.59 8.05
CA GLY A 132 1.34 2.45 7.66
C GLY A 132 -0.15 2.80 7.52
N GLY A 133 -0.69 3.61 8.43
CA GLY A 133 -2.07 4.13 8.32
C GLY A 133 -2.27 5.03 7.11
N TYR A 134 -1.27 5.83 6.73
CA TYR A 134 -1.33 6.63 5.51
C TYR A 134 -1.29 5.77 4.25
N ILE A 135 -0.46 4.72 4.19
CA ILE A 135 -0.43 3.76 3.06
C ILE A 135 -1.82 3.18 2.83
N GLY A 136 -2.47 2.68 3.89
CA GLY A 136 -3.82 2.13 3.80
C GLY A 136 -4.86 3.19 3.41
N SER A 137 -4.74 4.40 3.94
CA SER A 137 -5.60 5.53 3.59
C SER A 137 -5.46 5.95 2.12
N ILE A 138 -4.25 5.89 1.55
CA ILE A 138 -4.01 6.09 0.11
C ILE A 138 -4.75 5.01 -0.68
N GLY A 139 -4.63 3.74 -0.28
CA GLY A 139 -5.40 2.62 -0.83
C GLY A 139 -6.91 2.90 -0.82
N SER A 140 -7.45 3.41 0.29
CA SER A 140 -8.87 3.76 0.38
C SER A 140 -9.27 4.89 -0.58
N ALA A 141 -8.39 5.88 -0.79
CA ALA A 141 -8.64 6.93 -1.79
C ALA A 141 -8.71 6.35 -3.20
N LEU A 142 -7.79 5.43 -3.55
CA LEU A 142 -7.81 4.72 -4.83
C LEU A 142 -9.06 3.84 -4.98
N ALA A 143 -9.44 3.08 -3.94
CA ALA A 143 -10.65 2.25 -3.94
C ALA A 143 -11.93 3.07 -4.16
N HIS A 144 -11.99 4.30 -3.65
CA HIS A 144 -13.11 5.21 -3.91
C HIS A 144 -13.21 5.59 -5.38
N MET A 145 -12.08 5.89 -6.03
CA MET A 145 -12.02 6.23 -7.45
C MET A 145 -12.28 5.00 -8.33
N SER A 146 -11.59 3.89 -8.08
CA SER A 146 -11.69 2.65 -8.87
C SER A 146 -13.11 2.10 -8.91
N ASN A 147 -13.80 2.02 -7.77
CA ASN A 147 -15.18 1.48 -7.69
C ASN A 147 -16.25 2.39 -8.32
N ARG A 148 -15.88 3.55 -8.87
CA ARG A 148 -16.80 4.41 -9.63
C ARG A 148 -16.47 4.42 -11.14
N SER A 149 -15.37 3.78 -11.54
CA SER A 149 -14.86 3.80 -12.91
C SER A 149 -15.49 2.68 -13.75
N SER A 150 -15.74 2.96 -15.03
CA SER A 150 -16.12 1.93 -16.01
C SER A 150 -14.97 0.97 -16.33
N ASN A 151 -13.72 1.41 -16.10
CA ASN A 151 -12.49 0.69 -16.42
C ASN A 151 -11.98 -0.24 -15.30
N GLN A 152 -12.85 -0.51 -14.33
CA GLN A 152 -12.58 -1.40 -13.21
C GLN A 152 -12.32 -2.83 -13.70
N ARG A 153 -11.22 -3.43 -13.22
CA ARG A 153 -10.93 -4.86 -13.45
C ARG A 153 -11.70 -5.75 -12.48
N PHE A 154 -11.72 -5.34 -11.21
CA PHE A 154 -12.43 -6.03 -10.14
C PHE A 154 -12.76 -5.05 -9.01
N ARG A 155 -13.80 -5.36 -8.24
CA ARG A 155 -14.27 -4.52 -7.13
C ARG A 155 -13.42 -4.71 -5.89
N VAL A 156 -12.98 -3.60 -5.30
CA VAL A 156 -12.21 -3.61 -4.05
C VAL A 156 -13.07 -3.18 -2.87
N VAL A 157 -12.82 -3.76 -1.70
CA VAL A 157 -13.49 -3.35 -0.47
C VAL A 157 -13.06 -1.92 -0.12
N ARG A 158 -14.03 -1.06 0.19
CA ARG A 158 -13.75 0.30 0.66
C ARG A 158 -13.58 0.28 2.17
N VAL A 159 -12.34 0.45 2.62
CA VAL A 159 -12.04 0.61 4.04
C VAL A 159 -12.18 2.09 4.41
N PRO A 160 -12.99 2.46 5.42
CA PRO A 160 -13.15 3.85 5.79
C PRO A 160 -11.86 4.42 6.40
N SER A 161 -11.59 5.71 6.20
CA SER A 161 -10.31 6.31 6.62
C SER A 161 -10.07 6.28 8.13
N TRP A 162 -11.12 6.37 8.95
CA TRP A 162 -10.98 6.26 10.40
C TRP A 162 -10.40 4.91 10.82
N TRP A 163 -10.64 3.84 10.06
CA TRP A 163 -10.09 2.51 10.35
C TRP A 163 -8.57 2.52 10.31
N TRP A 164 -7.99 3.17 9.29
CA TRP A 164 -6.53 3.29 9.16
C TRP A 164 -5.92 4.21 10.20
N VAL A 165 -6.66 5.24 10.64
CA VAL A 165 -6.25 6.09 11.76
C VAL A 165 -6.23 5.28 13.06
N SER A 166 -7.27 4.50 13.33
CA SER A 166 -7.32 3.62 14.51
C SER A 166 -6.22 2.56 14.48
N TYR A 167 -5.96 1.96 13.31
CA TYR A 167 -4.86 1.02 13.10
C TYR A 167 -3.50 1.65 13.44
N ALA A 168 -3.19 2.81 12.84
CA ALA A 168 -1.96 3.55 13.11
C ALA A 168 -1.84 3.92 14.59
N LEU A 169 -2.88 4.53 15.17
CA LEU A 169 -2.88 4.98 16.56
C LEU A 169 -2.63 3.81 17.53
N THR A 170 -3.28 2.67 17.30
CA THR A 170 -3.10 1.48 18.15
C THR A 170 -1.65 1.02 18.15
N LEU A 171 -1.05 0.87 16.96
CA LEU A 171 0.34 0.44 16.83
C LEU A 171 1.32 1.48 17.38
N THR A 172 1.08 2.76 17.16
CA THR A 172 1.89 3.84 17.74
C THR A 172 1.83 3.79 19.26
N LEU A 173 0.65 3.63 19.88
CA LEU A 173 0.54 3.49 21.33
C LEU A 173 1.32 2.28 21.87
N MET A 174 1.34 1.16 21.13
CA MET A 174 2.14 -0.01 21.48
C MET A 174 3.65 0.27 21.41
N VAL A 175 4.11 1.09 20.44
CA VAL A 175 5.51 1.56 20.40
C VAL A 175 5.83 2.36 21.66
N PHE A 176 4.98 3.32 22.03
CA PHE A 176 5.18 4.15 23.23
C PHE A 176 5.16 3.36 24.53
N SER A 177 4.45 2.23 24.58
CA SER A 177 4.48 1.32 25.73
C SER A 177 5.69 0.39 25.75
N GLY A 178 6.64 0.54 24.82
CA GLY A 178 7.85 -0.29 24.72
C GLY A 178 7.62 -1.66 24.10
N PHE A 179 6.42 -1.95 23.57
CA PHE A 179 6.10 -3.27 23.03
C PHE A 179 7.00 -3.65 21.84
N PHE A 180 7.42 -2.66 21.06
CA PHE A 180 8.28 -2.82 19.89
C PHE A 180 9.78 -2.69 20.23
N SER A 181 10.13 -2.39 21.48
CA SER A 181 11.51 -2.12 21.87
C SER A 181 12.31 -3.42 21.99
N MET A 182 13.40 -3.50 21.24
CA MET A 182 14.34 -4.60 21.17
C MET A 182 15.71 -4.18 21.75
N GLU A 183 16.53 -5.15 22.18
CA GLU A 183 17.90 -4.90 22.69
C GLU A 183 18.77 -4.11 21.72
N ARG A 184 18.53 -4.30 20.42
CA ARG A 184 19.10 -3.50 19.34
C ARG A 184 18.05 -2.48 18.89
N PRO A 185 18.12 -1.19 19.29
CA PRO A 185 17.07 -0.23 18.97
C PRO A 185 16.76 -0.14 17.47
N ALA A 186 17.77 -0.30 16.60
CA ALA A 186 17.57 -0.33 15.15
C ALA A 186 16.61 -1.44 14.68
N ALA A 187 16.47 -2.54 15.42
CA ALA A 187 15.51 -3.59 15.12
C ALA A 187 14.05 -3.13 15.25
N ASP A 188 13.78 -2.17 16.15
CA ASP A 188 12.44 -1.63 16.43
C ASP A 188 11.81 -1.06 15.16
N ILE A 189 12.59 -0.36 14.33
CA ILE A 189 12.10 0.27 13.11
C ILE A 189 11.72 -0.76 12.04
N PHE A 190 12.44 -1.89 11.98
CA PHE A 190 12.09 -2.98 11.07
C PHE A 190 10.83 -3.70 11.54
N LEU A 191 10.64 -3.88 12.85
CA LEU A 191 9.39 -4.39 13.40
C LEU A 191 8.21 -3.46 13.08
N ALA A 192 8.39 -2.16 13.27
CA ALA A 192 7.40 -1.16 12.86
C ALA A 192 7.14 -1.21 11.36
N GLY A 193 8.17 -1.44 10.54
CA GLY A 193 8.05 -1.64 9.09
C GLY A 193 7.17 -2.83 8.71
N ILE A 194 7.26 -3.96 9.41
CA ILE A 194 6.37 -5.13 9.19
C ILE A 194 4.90 -4.74 9.35
N THR A 195 4.58 -3.82 10.27
CA THR A 195 3.19 -3.40 10.48
C THR A 195 2.59 -2.72 9.26
N GLN A 196 3.41 -2.32 8.29
CA GLN A 196 2.96 -1.77 7.02
C GLN A 196 2.52 -2.84 6.02
N THR A 197 2.74 -4.14 6.27
CA THR A 197 2.39 -5.21 5.33
C THR A 197 0.90 -5.22 4.97
N PRO A 198 -0.07 -5.23 5.90
CA PRO A 198 -1.48 -5.17 5.52
C PRO A 198 -1.89 -3.93 4.72
N PRO A 199 -1.55 -2.68 5.12
CA PRO A 199 -1.88 -1.51 4.31
C PRO A 199 -1.18 -1.52 2.94
N THR A 200 0.04 -2.04 2.85
CA THR A 200 0.76 -2.21 1.57
C THR A 200 0.04 -3.18 0.63
N VAL A 201 -0.38 -4.35 1.14
CA VAL A 201 -1.16 -5.31 0.36
C VAL A 201 -2.48 -4.68 -0.11
N TYR A 202 -3.16 -3.94 0.78
CA TYR A 202 -4.39 -3.24 0.43
C TYR A 202 -4.17 -2.18 -0.66
N LEU A 203 -3.14 -1.35 -0.53
CA LEU A 203 -2.74 -0.36 -1.54
C LEU A 203 -2.48 -1.03 -2.89
N PHE A 204 -1.70 -2.11 -2.90
CA PHE A 204 -1.38 -2.85 -4.12
C PHE A 204 -2.62 -3.40 -4.82
N VAL A 205 -3.52 -4.03 -4.07
CA VAL A 205 -4.81 -4.52 -4.61
C VAL A 205 -5.63 -3.37 -5.20
N CYS A 206 -5.67 -2.20 -4.54
CA CYS A 206 -6.36 -1.01 -5.05
C CYS A 206 -5.70 -0.42 -6.31
N LEU A 207 -4.37 -0.52 -6.44
CA LEU A 207 -3.68 -0.13 -7.68
C LEU A 207 -4.06 -1.06 -8.82
N LEU A 208 -4.13 -2.37 -8.58
CA LEU A 208 -4.48 -3.36 -9.61
C LEU A 208 -5.96 -3.37 -10.00
N SER A 209 -6.85 -2.83 -9.15
CA SER A 209 -8.29 -2.93 -9.35
C SER A 209 -8.83 -2.09 -10.52
N ASN A 210 -8.04 -1.17 -11.04
CA ASN A 210 -8.44 -0.29 -12.13
C ASN A 210 -7.42 -0.26 -13.27
N LYS A 211 -7.90 -0.07 -14.50
CA LYS A 211 -7.05 0.42 -15.59
C LYS A 211 -7.02 1.94 -15.51
N TRP A 212 -5.97 2.49 -14.91
CA TRP A 212 -5.88 3.93 -14.66
C TRP A 212 -5.80 4.77 -15.94
N GLY A 213 -5.47 4.20 -17.11
CA GLY A 213 -5.87 4.70 -18.43
C GLY A 213 -5.30 6.06 -18.90
N VAL A 214 -4.58 6.81 -18.06
CA VAL A 214 -4.14 8.19 -18.36
C VAL A 214 -2.69 8.22 -18.89
N GLY A 215 -2.43 7.47 -19.96
CA GLY A 215 -1.15 7.52 -20.67
C GLY A 215 0.01 6.74 -20.00
N ARG A 216 1.16 6.76 -20.68
CA ARG A 216 2.35 5.96 -20.32
C ARG A 216 2.93 6.35 -18.95
N GLU A 217 2.90 7.64 -18.61
CA GLU A 217 3.47 8.15 -17.35
C GLU A 217 2.77 7.57 -16.12
N VAL A 218 1.44 7.58 -16.09
CA VAL A 218 0.64 7.01 -14.99
C VAL A 218 0.85 5.50 -14.86
N TYR A 219 0.95 4.79 -15.98
CA TYR A 219 1.23 3.37 -15.97
C TYR A 219 2.61 3.06 -15.35
N ILE A 220 3.63 3.82 -15.73
CA ILE A 220 4.97 3.71 -15.13
C ILE A 220 4.91 4.02 -13.63
N ALA A 221 4.23 5.10 -13.24
CA ALA A 221 4.05 5.47 -11.84
C ALA A 221 3.33 4.39 -11.03
N GLN A 222 2.35 3.69 -11.62
CA GLN A 222 1.68 2.56 -10.97
C GLN A 222 2.65 1.42 -10.68
N ILE A 223 3.50 1.07 -11.65
CA ILE A 223 4.52 0.03 -11.48
C ILE A 223 5.51 0.45 -10.40
N ILE A 224 6.05 1.67 -10.50
CA ILE A 224 7.05 2.19 -9.54
C ILE A 224 6.46 2.27 -8.13
N LEU A 225 5.23 2.73 -7.97
CA LEU A 225 4.55 2.76 -6.67
C LEU A 225 4.36 1.35 -6.11
N SER A 226 3.98 0.40 -6.96
CA SER A 226 3.79 -1.00 -6.55
C SER A 226 5.11 -1.63 -6.10
N VAL A 227 6.17 -1.44 -6.89
CA VAL A 227 7.53 -1.91 -6.54
C VAL A 227 7.98 -1.26 -5.24
N GLY A 228 7.88 0.07 -5.13
CA GLY A 228 8.25 0.81 -3.93
C GLY A 228 7.50 0.36 -2.68
N ALA A 229 6.23 -0.04 -2.81
CA ALA A 229 5.45 -0.57 -1.70
C ALA A 229 6.00 -1.93 -1.19
N PHE A 230 6.46 -2.80 -2.11
CA PHE A 230 7.04 -4.09 -1.74
C PHE A 230 8.52 -4.04 -1.36
N LEU A 231 9.26 -3.01 -1.77
CA LEU A 231 10.67 -2.86 -1.40
C LEU A 231 10.86 -2.71 0.12
N ASN A 232 9.85 -2.39 0.92
CA ASN A 232 9.99 -2.43 2.39
C ASN A 232 10.08 -3.87 2.95
N ALA A 233 9.57 -4.89 2.23
CA ALA A 233 9.47 -6.26 2.76
C ALA A 233 10.82 -6.94 3.04
N PRO A 234 11.86 -6.78 2.19
CA PRO A 234 13.16 -7.41 2.43
C PRO A 234 13.96 -6.81 3.60
N LEU A 235 13.59 -5.63 4.13
CA LEU A 235 14.39 -4.95 5.15
C LEU A 235 14.58 -5.78 6.42
N LEU A 236 13.53 -6.47 6.87
CA LEU A 236 13.58 -7.30 8.06
C LEU A 236 14.57 -8.48 7.94
N PRO A 237 14.46 -9.38 6.93
CA PRO A 237 15.46 -10.42 6.75
C PRO A 237 16.84 -9.84 6.41
N LEU A 238 16.90 -8.75 5.64
CA LEU A 238 18.18 -8.15 5.24
C LEU A 238 18.96 -7.61 6.45
N TYR A 239 18.30 -6.95 7.41
CA TYR A 239 18.94 -6.54 8.66
C TYR A 239 19.57 -7.72 9.39
N GLY A 240 18.80 -8.81 9.56
CA GLY A 240 19.29 -10.00 10.23
C GLY A 240 20.47 -10.66 9.51
N ILE A 241 20.39 -10.77 8.18
CA ILE A 241 21.46 -11.32 7.34
C ILE A 241 22.73 -10.48 7.45
N LEU A 242 22.63 -9.15 7.30
CA LEU A 242 23.80 -8.27 7.32
C LEU A 242 24.50 -8.27 8.69
N VAL A 243 23.74 -8.29 9.79
CA VAL A 243 24.30 -8.41 11.14
C VAL A 243 25.02 -9.74 11.33
N ARG A 244 24.43 -10.87 10.86
CA ARG A 244 25.07 -12.20 10.92
C ARG A 244 26.32 -12.32 10.08
N MET A 245 26.38 -11.61 8.96
CA MET A 245 27.58 -11.52 8.13
C MET A 245 28.72 -10.71 8.79
N GLY A 246 28.48 -10.14 9.98
CA GLY A 246 29.50 -9.42 10.73
C GLY A 246 29.75 -7.99 10.25
N PHE A 247 28.86 -7.41 9.44
CA PHE A 247 28.95 -6.00 9.10
C PHE A 247 28.78 -5.14 10.35
N SER A 248 29.54 -4.04 10.44
CA SER A 248 29.35 -3.04 11.49
C SER A 248 27.96 -2.43 11.41
N LEU A 249 27.36 -2.08 12.55
CA LEU A 249 26.01 -1.51 12.58
C LEU A 249 25.87 -0.26 11.70
N GLY A 250 26.90 0.59 11.63
CA GLY A 250 26.92 1.75 10.73
C GLY A 250 26.83 1.39 9.24
N THR A 251 27.58 0.37 8.82
CA THR A 251 27.51 -0.15 7.45
C THR A 251 26.14 -0.78 7.17
N VAL A 252 25.61 -1.56 8.12
CA VAL A 252 24.26 -2.14 8.01
C VAL A 252 23.22 -1.03 7.81
N ASN A 253 23.22 -0.01 8.68
CA ASN A 253 22.30 1.11 8.59
C ASN A 253 22.43 1.86 7.27
N THR A 254 23.66 2.15 6.82
CA THR A 254 23.91 2.82 5.54
C THR A 254 23.32 2.04 4.37
N ILE A 255 23.53 0.72 4.30
CA ILE A 255 22.98 -0.14 3.25
C ILE A 255 21.44 -0.12 3.28
N LEU A 256 20.86 -0.27 4.47
CA LEU A 256 19.41 -0.28 4.64
C LEU A 256 18.79 1.09 4.33
N HIS A 257 19.48 2.19 4.64
CA HIS A 257 19.04 3.54 4.29
C HIS A 257 19.09 3.79 2.79
N CYS A 258 20.11 3.29 2.07
CA CYS A 258 20.13 3.29 0.62
C CYS A 258 18.95 2.51 0.03
N TRP A 259 18.61 1.37 0.63
CA TRP A 259 17.43 0.58 0.23
C TRP A 259 16.12 1.33 0.49
N LEU A 260 16.00 1.98 1.66
CA LEU A 260 14.87 2.85 2.00
C LEU A 260 14.75 4.04 1.04
N ALA A 261 15.87 4.63 0.60
CA ALA A 261 15.86 5.71 -0.37
C ALA A 261 15.23 5.25 -1.70
N ALA A 262 15.56 4.04 -2.15
CA ALA A 262 14.96 3.45 -3.34
C ALA A 262 13.46 3.14 -3.12
N ALA A 263 13.11 2.51 -2.00
CA ALA A 263 11.74 2.12 -1.67
C ALA A 263 10.83 3.35 -1.55
N TRP A 264 11.18 4.28 -0.65
CA TRP A 264 10.38 5.46 -0.36
C TRP A 264 10.46 6.49 -1.49
N GLY A 265 11.60 6.62 -2.18
CA GLY A 265 11.72 7.46 -3.37
C GLY A 265 10.78 7.00 -4.50
N SER A 266 10.66 5.68 -4.68
CA SER A 266 9.68 5.09 -5.62
C SER A 266 8.24 5.39 -5.20
N GLN A 267 7.93 5.28 -3.90
CA GLN A 267 6.61 5.64 -3.37
C GLN A 267 6.31 7.14 -3.59
N ALA A 268 7.27 8.02 -3.32
CA ALA A 268 7.15 9.46 -3.51
C ALA A 268 6.88 9.82 -4.98
N TYR A 269 7.67 9.26 -5.91
CA TYR A 269 7.48 9.47 -7.34
C TYR A 269 6.08 9.04 -7.80
N GLY A 270 5.69 7.81 -7.45
CA GLY A 270 4.38 7.27 -7.80
C GLY A 270 3.24 8.14 -7.26
N CYS A 271 3.34 8.54 -5.99
CA CYS A 271 2.36 9.42 -5.35
C CYS A 271 2.26 10.80 -6.02
N ILE A 272 3.38 11.40 -6.42
CA ILE A 272 3.38 12.70 -7.12
C ILE A 272 2.64 12.57 -8.45
N VAL A 273 2.98 11.58 -9.27
CA VAL A 273 2.39 11.41 -10.61
C VAL A 273 0.89 11.15 -10.50
N PHE A 274 0.47 10.28 -9.58
CA PHE A 274 -0.96 10.05 -9.35
C PHE A 274 -1.68 11.29 -8.85
N SER A 275 -1.07 12.05 -7.92
CA SER A 275 -1.67 13.27 -7.37
C SER A 275 -1.86 14.34 -8.44
N ARG A 276 -0.89 14.51 -9.36
CA ARG A 276 -0.98 15.47 -10.48
C ARG A 276 -2.06 15.11 -11.50
N ASN A 277 -2.33 13.82 -11.67
CA ASN A 277 -3.28 13.33 -12.68
C ASN A 277 -4.67 13.02 -12.09
N ILE A 278 -4.93 13.35 -10.82
CA ILE A 278 -6.18 12.97 -10.16
C ILE A 278 -7.42 13.58 -10.81
N GLU A 279 -7.33 14.83 -11.25
CA GLU A 279 -8.45 15.51 -11.92
C GLU A 279 -8.81 14.84 -13.24
N LYS A 280 -7.80 14.42 -14.02
CA LYS A 280 -8.02 13.69 -15.27
C LYS A 280 -8.71 12.36 -15.02
N PHE A 281 -8.38 11.67 -13.93
CA PHE A 281 -9.11 10.45 -13.55
C PHE A 281 -10.57 10.77 -13.20
N GLU A 282 -10.82 11.82 -12.43
CA GLU A 282 -12.16 12.24 -12.05
C GLU A 282 -12.99 12.69 -13.26
N GLU A 283 -12.41 13.44 -14.20
CA GLU A 283 -13.06 13.89 -15.43
C GLU A 283 -13.45 12.73 -16.34
N ASN A 284 -12.53 11.79 -16.57
CA ASN A 284 -12.81 10.57 -17.33
C ASN A 284 -13.95 9.77 -16.69
N LEU A 285 -13.97 9.70 -15.37
CA LEU A 285 -14.98 8.99 -14.60
C LEU A 285 -16.36 9.65 -14.68
N MET A 286 -16.43 10.98 -14.64
CA MET A 286 -17.68 11.73 -14.82
C MET A 286 -18.20 11.59 -16.26
N THR A 287 -17.31 11.59 -17.25
CA THR A 287 -17.66 11.39 -18.66
C THR A 287 -18.27 10.01 -18.89
N ASP A 288 -17.68 8.97 -18.33
CA ASP A 288 -18.20 7.60 -18.42
C ASP A 288 -19.57 7.48 -17.76
N GLN A 289 -19.77 8.09 -16.58
CA GLN A 289 -21.07 8.08 -15.90
C GLN A 289 -22.15 8.79 -16.70
N ARG A 290 -21.83 9.94 -17.31
CA ARG A 290 -22.76 10.66 -18.21
C ARG A 290 -23.13 9.82 -19.43
N LYS A 291 -22.16 9.16 -20.07
CA LYS A 291 -22.42 8.26 -21.20
C LYS A 291 -23.35 7.10 -20.81
N MET A 292 -23.10 6.47 -19.67
CA MET A 292 -23.96 5.38 -19.17
C MET A 292 -25.37 5.85 -18.83
N ALA A 293 -25.51 7.04 -18.25
CA ALA A 293 -26.82 7.63 -17.97
C ALA A 293 -27.59 7.92 -19.27
N LEU A 294 -26.94 8.49 -20.29
CA LEU A 294 -27.54 8.75 -21.59
C LEU A 294 -28.01 7.47 -22.29
N ILE A 295 -27.19 6.41 -22.31
CA ILE A 295 -27.58 5.10 -22.86
C ILE A 295 -28.84 4.57 -22.16
N SER A 296 -28.89 4.66 -20.83
CA SER A 296 -30.06 4.18 -20.07
C SER A 296 -31.35 4.98 -20.31
N LEU A 297 -31.26 6.21 -20.82
CA LEU A 297 -32.41 7.02 -21.20
C LEU A 297 -32.88 6.65 -22.61
N VAL A 298 -31.95 6.47 -23.55
CA VAL A 298 -32.26 6.03 -24.92
C VAL A 298 -32.94 4.66 -24.92
N ASP A 299 -32.44 3.71 -24.11
CA ASP A 299 -33.03 2.37 -23.98
C ASP A 299 -34.46 2.36 -23.41
N LYS A 300 -34.86 3.43 -22.71
CA LYS A 300 -36.23 3.58 -22.17
C LYS A 300 -37.20 4.24 -23.14
N GLU A 301 -36.68 5.02 -24.08
CA GLU A 301 -37.49 5.74 -25.07
C GLU A 301 -37.82 4.90 -26.30
N GLU A 302 -37.15 3.75 -26.53
CA GLU A 302 -37.64 2.78 -27.51
C GLU A 302 -39.01 2.26 -27.08
N PRO A 303 -40.11 2.71 -27.72
CA PRO A 303 -41.44 2.22 -27.38
C PRO A 303 -41.43 0.74 -27.71
N GLN A 304 -42.04 -0.10 -26.87
CA GLN A 304 -42.37 -1.48 -27.24
C GLN A 304 -43.33 -1.46 -28.45
N LYS A 305 -42.80 -1.23 -29.65
CA LYS A 305 -43.52 -1.31 -30.91
C LYS A 305 -43.84 -2.79 -31.12
N GLY A 306 -45.05 -3.16 -30.73
CA GLY A 306 -45.79 -4.24 -31.36
C GLY A 306 -45.33 -5.65 -31.05
N LYS A 307 -45.43 -6.09 -29.79
CA LYS A 307 -45.90 -7.47 -29.57
C LYS A 307 -47.41 -7.48 -29.70
N GLY A 308 -47.88 -7.59 -30.94
CA GLY A 308 -49.26 -7.94 -31.22
C GLY A 308 -49.66 -9.18 -30.41
N LYS A 309 -50.77 -9.08 -29.68
CA LYS A 309 -51.45 -10.21 -29.03
C LYS A 309 -51.80 -11.25 -30.11
N VAL A 310 -50.96 -12.25 -30.32
CA VAL A 310 -51.39 -13.49 -30.99
C VAL A 310 -52.14 -14.32 -29.95
N LYS A 311 -53.48 -14.23 -29.97
CA LYS A 311 -54.36 -15.15 -29.24
C LYS A 311 -54.23 -16.55 -29.87
N ALA A 312 -53.39 -17.40 -29.31
CA ALA A 312 -53.39 -18.83 -29.64
C ALA A 312 -54.55 -19.51 -28.87
N LYS A 313 -55.66 -19.75 -29.57
CA LYS A 313 -56.76 -20.64 -29.15
C LYS A 313 -56.44 -22.00 -29.77
N GLY A 314 -56.16 -23.04 -28.99
CA GLY A 314 -55.89 -24.37 -29.57
C GLY A 314 -55.53 -25.49 -28.58
N LYS A 315 -56.56 -26.26 -28.22
CA LYS A 315 -56.64 -27.63 -27.67
C LYS A 315 -55.38 -28.52 -27.55
N SER A 316 -55.25 -29.13 -26.37
CA SER A 316 -55.15 -30.58 -26.07
C SER A 316 -54.48 -31.53 -27.07
N LYS A 317 -53.40 -32.21 -26.65
CA LYS A 317 -53.37 -33.69 -26.48
C LYS A 317 -52.08 -34.20 -25.81
N LYS A 318 -52.23 -35.33 -25.12
CA LYS A 318 -51.27 -36.19 -24.41
C LYS A 318 -50.17 -36.81 -25.32
N THR A 319 -49.28 -37.56 -24.63
CA THR A 319 -48.37 -38.64 -25.09
C THR A 319 -47.11 -38.16 -25.81
N ALA A 320 -45.92 -38.76 -25.72
CA ALA A 320 -45.21 -39.64 -24.80
C ALA A 320 -43.79 -39.78 -25.41
N GLU A 321 -42.84 -40.25 -24.60
CA GLU A 321 -41.68 -41.05 -25.03
C GLU A 321 -40.60 -40.45 -25.97
N ASN A 322 -39.41 -40.36 -25.38
CA ASN A 322 -38.19 -41.08 -25.80
C ASN A 322 -37.22 -40.46 -26.84
N GLU A 323 -35.96 -40.83 -26.62
CA GLU A 323 -34.76 -40.75 -27.48
C GLU A 323 -33.87 -39.48 -27.48
N GLN A 324 -32.73 -39.66 -26.81
CA GLN A 324 -31.39 -39.13 -27.15
C GLN A 324 -30.97 -39.54 -28.59
N PRO A 325 -29.70 -39.36 -29.02
CA PRO A 325 -28.87 -38.16 -29.12
C PRO A 325 -28.42 -37.97 -30.58
N ARG A 326 -28.01 -36.76 -31.01
CA ARG A 326 -27.11 -36.67 -32.18
C ARG A 326 -26.25 -35.41 -32.21
N ARG A 327 -24.94 -35.69 -32.21
CA ARG A 327 -23.84 -34.85 -32.68
C ARG A 327 -24.16 -34.23 -34.04
N SER A 328 -23.75 -32.99 -34.25
CA SER A 328 -23.28 -32.55 -35.56
C SER A 328 -22.13 -31.57 -35.42
N LEU A 329 -21.02 -31.96 -36.05
CA LEU A 329 -19.84 -31.18 -36.33
C LEU A 329 -20.18 -29.82 -36.93
N ARG A 330 -19.45 -28.78 -36.51
CA ARG A 330 -19.20 -27.63 -37.39
C ARG A 330 -17.73 -27.28 -37.35
N SER A 331 -17.03 -27.78 -38.37
CA SER A 331 -15.80 -27.23 -38.89
C SER A 331 -16.07 -25.86 -39.51
N GLN A 332 -15.10 -24.96 -39.38
CA GLN A 332 -14.72 -23.84 -40.26
C GLN A 332 -14.09 -22.75 -39.37
N SER A 333 -13.13 -21.95 -39.79
CA SER A 333 -12.04 -22.04 -40.77
C SER A 333 -11.28 -20.71 -40.56
N ARG A 334 -9.98 -20.72 -40.86
CA ARG A 334 -9.19 -19.57 -41.35
C ARG A 334 -8.85 -18.43 -40.37
N GLY A 335 -7.54 -18.17 -40.30
CA GLY A 335 -7.00 -16.88 -39.86
C GLY A 335 -5.47 -16.84 -39.85
N LYS A 336 -4.84 -17.00 -41.02
CA LYS A 336 -3.40 -16.72 -41.26
C LYS A 336 -3.00 -15.39 -40.59
N THR A 337 -2.00 -15.38 -39.72
CA THR A 337 -1.27 -14.15 -39.38
C THR A 337 0.17 -14.25 -39.86
N ARG A 338 0.54 -13.21 -40.58
CA ARG A 338 1.67 -13.06 -41.49
C ARG A 338 2.88 -12.59 -40.68
N SER A 339 3.99 -13.32 -40.79
CA SER A 339 5.31 -12.89 -40.34
C SER A 339 5.74 -11.64 -41.12
N ARG A 340 6.17 -10.58 -40.42
CA ARG A 340 6.89 -9.47 -41.02
C ARG A 340 8.19 -9.25 -40.23
N SER A 341 9.25 -9.83 -40.77
CA SER A 341 10.64 -9.49 -40.48
C SER A 341 10.96 -8.15 -41.15
N THR A 342 11.48 -7.20 -40.39
CA THR A 342 12.24 -6.08 -40.96
C THR A 342 13.54 -5.95 -40.18
N SER A 343 14.58 -6.50 -40.78
CA SER A 343 15.97 -6.08 -40.61
C SER A 343 16.11 -4.61 -41.00
N ARG A 344 16.77 -3.80 -40.17
CA ARG A 344 17.46 -2.61 -40.65
C ARG A 344 18.76 -2.45 -39.87
N SER A 345 19.83 -2.82 -40.56
CA SER A 345 21.18 -2.33 -40.36
C SER A 345 21.24 -0.83 -40.63
N LYS A 346 21.92 -0.09 -39.76
CA LYS A 346 23.00 0.84 -40.11
C LYS A 346 23.88 1.01 -38.88
#